data_AF-K2G143-F1
#
_entry.id   AF-K2G143-F1
#
_cell.length_a   1.000
_cell.length_b   1.000
_cell.length_c   1.000
_cell.angle_alpha   90.00
_cell.angle_beta   90.00
_cell.angle_gamma   90.00
#
_symmetry.space_group_name_H-M   'P 1'
#
loop_
_entity.id
_entity.type
_entity.pdbx_description
1 polymer ?
#
loop_
_entity_poly.entity_id
_entity_poly.type
_entity_poly.pdbx_seq_one_letter_code
_entity_poly.pdbx_strand_id
1 'polypeptide(L)'
;MKNTASSKQKTAKNRLVRRGPSPLALEQRFMFDGAAVSDAIDTAATANTPVDSLLNFAAADTALPTAVISARADAEKLVADYLSQPDAQDKLFALFNGGRNAPSDQWQSAFKQLLADLQTGGDAVRVELRSGVELQGAKGAFSTTGTTGQYTIYLNSDWLAGNPEAGIGPADSASIETVLVEELGHSLDVRLNGSADTAGDEGQHFSDVLL
;
A
#
# COMPACT_ATOMS: atom_id res chain seq x y z
N MET A 1 -84.51 -12.28 59.69
CA MET A 1 -84.70 -10.82 59.53
C MET A 1 -83.34 -10.19 59.25
N LYS A 2 -83.32 -9.20 58.35
CA LYS A 2 -82.15 -8.42 57.92
C LYS A 2 -81.37 -7.86 59.11
N ASN A 3 -80.04 -7.80 59.02
CA ASN A 3 -79.30 -6.54 59.21
C ASN A 3 -77.79 -6.70 58.99
N THR A 4 -77.29 -5.81 58.12
CA THR A 4 -75.92 -5.34 57.98
C THR A 4 -75.36 -4.77 59.28
N ALA A 5 -74.07 -5.00 59.55
CA ALA A 5 -73.23 -4.06 60.28
C ALA A 5 -71.75 -4.24 59.89
N SER A 6 -71.14 -3.13 59.51
CA SER A 6 -69.71 -2.95 59.30
C SER A 6 -69.06 -2.59 60.64
N SER A 7 -67.90 -3.17 60.97
CA SER A 7 -66.95 -2.49 61.87
C SER A 7 -65.51 -3.00 61.72
N LYS A 8 -64.63 -2.05 61.42
CA LYS A 8 -63.18 -2.01 61.69
C LYS A 8 -62.76 -2.77 62.96
N GLN A 9 -61.61 -3.44 62.91
CA GLN A 9 -60.37 -2.99 63.59
C GLN A 9 -59.34 -4.13 63.77
N LYS A 10 -58.06 -3.70 63.80
CA LYS A 10 -56.95 -4.13 64.68
C LYS A 10 -55.82 -5.04 64.14
N THR A 11 -54.63 -4.48 64.37
CA THR A 11 -53.39 -5.06 64.93
C THR A 11 -52.41 -5.81 64.04
N ALA A 12 -51.17 -5.35 64.16
CA ALA A 12 -49.96 -5.77 63.47
C ALA A 12 -49.48 -7.18 63.86
N LYS A 13 -48.81 -7.87 62.92
CA LYS A 13 -47.81 -8.91 63.22
C LYS A 13 -46.65 -8.89 62.23
N ASN A 14 -45.47 -8.85 62.83
CA ASN A 14 -44.10 -8.93 62.31
C ASN A 14 -43.90 -9.95 61.17
N ARG A 15 -43.17 -9.61 60.09
CA ARG A 15 -42.48 -10.64 59.27
C ARG A 15 -41.33 -10.13 58.38
N LEU A 16 -40.19 -10.77 58.63
CA LEU A 16 -39.02 -11.08 57.78
C LEU A 16 -38.30 -9.94 57.05
N VAL A 17 -37.16 -9.54 57.63
CA VAL A 17 -36.10 -8.76 56.97
C VAL A 17 -35.52 -9.58 55.81
N ARG A 18 -35.69 -9.11 54.58
CA ARG A 18 -34.88 -9.52 53.43
C ARG A 18 -33.98 -8.35 53.03
N ARG A 19 -32.67 -8.52 53.18
CA ARG A 19 -31.67 -7.62 52.60
C ARG A 19 -31.78 -7.73 51.07
N GLY A 20 -32.08 -6.60 50.42
CA GLY A 20 -32.12 -6.50 48.97
C GLY A 20 -30.71 -6.58 48.35
N PRO A 21 -30.60 -7.02 47.09
CA PRO A 21 -29.33 -7.13 46.38
C PRO A 21 -28.69 -5.75 46.16
N SER A 22 -27.39 -5.67 46.40
CA SER A 22 -26.56 -4.49 46.13
C SER A 22 -26.43 -4.30 44.62
N PRO A 23 -26.72 -3.12 44.04
CA PRO A 23 -26.43 -2.86 42.64
C PRO A 23 -24.92 -2.77 42.43
N LEU A 24 -24.40 -3.61 41.52
CA LEU A 24 -23.07 -3.46 40.96
C LEU A 24 -23.02 -2.15 40.16
N ALA A 25 -22.00 -1.34 40.42
CA ALA A 25 -21.70 -0.16 39.64
C ALA A 25 -21.38 -0.58 38.20
N LEU A 26 -22.23 -0.20 37.25
CA LEU A 26 -21.93 -0.21 35.84
C LEU A 26 -21.61 1.23 35.48
N GLU A 27 -20.32 1.53 35.28
CA GLU A 27 -19.90 2.80 34.72
C GLU A 27 -20.51 2.94 33.32
N GLN A 28 -21.49 3.82 33.18
CA GLN A 28 -21.99 4.25 31.88
C GLN A 28 -21.12 5.39 31.36
N ARG A 29 -20.12 5.01 30.57
CA ARG A 29 -19.53 5.84 29.51
C ARG A 29 -19.82 5.04 28.24
N PHE A 30 -20.63 5.51 27.31
CA PHE A 30 -20.29 6.62 26.42
C PHE A 30 -21.50 7.51 26.18
N MET A 31 -21.31 8.79 26.49
CA MET A 31 -22.11 9.89 26.01
C MET A 31 -21.52 10.28 24.66
N PHE A 32 -22.16 9.89 23.57
CA PHE A 32 -21.87 10.40 22.22
C PHE A 32 -22.93 11.46 21.92
N ASP A 33 -22.70 12.67 22.41
CA ASP A 33 -23.30 13.86 21.82
C ASP A 33 -22.15 14.70 21.25
N GLY A 34 -22.19 14.85 19.94
CA GLY A 34 -21.16 15.41 19.09
C GLY A 34 -21.73 15.53 17.70
N ALA A 35 -22.82 16.28 17.56
CA ALA A 35 -23.26 16.83 16.30
C ALA A 35 -22.15 17.69 15.70
N ALA A 36 -21.44 17.17 14.71
CA ALA A 36 -20.90 17.90 13.56
C ALA A 36 -20.10 16.91 12.71
N VAL A 37 -20.49 16.81 11.43
CA VAL A 37 -19.61 16.80 10.24
C VAL A 37 -20.51 16.38 9.07
N SER A 38 -21.32 17.36 8.63
CA SER A 38 -21.51 17.51 7.18
C SER A 38 -20.19 18.04 6.65
N ASP A 39 -19.27 17.14 6.35
CA ASP A 39 -18.05 17.41 5.57
C ASP A 39 -17.44 16.11 5.02
N ALA A 40 -18.29 15.13 4.71
CA ALA A 40 -17.88 13.91 4.00
C ALA A 40 -17.77 14.12 2.47
N ILE A 41 -17.55 15.35 2.01
CA ILE A 41 -17.31 15.66 0.59
C ILE A 41 -16.02 16.45 0.34
N ASP A 42 -15.26 16.84 1.37
CA ASP A 42 -13.99 17.59 1.18
C ASP A 42 -12.75 16.93 1.81
N THR A 43 -12.86 15.74 2.42
CA THR A 43 -11.69 14.90 2.77
C THR A 43 -11.15 14.10 1.57
N ALA A 44 -11.21 14.67 0.37
CA ALA A 44 -10.45 14.23 -0.81
C ALA A 44 -9.37 15.26 -1.22
N ALA A 45 -9.30 16.41 -0.54
CA ALA A 45 -8.40 17.52 -0.91
C ALA A 45 -7.24 17.75 0.08
N THR A 46 -7.05 16.87 1.06
CA THR A 46 -5.82 16.77 1.84
C THR A 46 -5.52 15.31 2.08
N ALA A 47 -5.21 14.60 0.99
CA ALA A 47 -4.29 13.49 1.11
C ALA A 47 -3.03 14.06 1.77
N ASN A 48 -2.81 13.71 3.04
CA ASN A 48 -1.47 13.72 3.60
C ASN A 48 -0.56 13.16 2.51
N THR A 49 0.38 13.96 2.01
CA THR A 49 1.46 13.45 1.16
C THR A 49 1.99 12.22 1.90
N PRO A 50 1.77 11.00 1.38
CA PRO A 50 2.38 9.84 1.99
C PRO A 50 3.88 10.10 1.95
N VAL A 51 4.62 9.56 2.90
CA VAL A 51 6.07 9.34 2.74
C VAL A 51 6.32 8.97 1.27
N ASP A 52 7.18 9.75 0.63
CA ASP A 52 7.11 9.95 -0.82
C ASP A 52 7.15 8.62 -1.59
N SER A 53 6.06 8.36 -2.31
CA SER A 53 5.78 7.14 -3.05
C SER A 53 6.88 6.84 -4.07
N LEU A 54 7.42 5.62 -4.03
CA LEU A 54 8.41 5.10 -4.98
C LEU A 54 7.86 5.01 -6.41
N LEU A 55 6.54 4.86 -6.56
CA LEU A 55 5.83 4.72 -7.83
C LEU A 55 4.80 5.84 -8.01
N ASN A 56 5.18 6.87 -8.75
CA ASN A 56 4.31 8.00 -9.06
C ASN A 56 3.50 7.76 -10.34
N PHE A 57 2.27 7.29 -10.18
CA PHE A 57 1.36 7.08 -11.31
C PHE A 57 0.92 8.40 -11.93
N ALA A 58 1.04 8.48 -13.26
CA ALA A 58 0.59 9.62 -14.04
C ALA A 58 -0.93 9.84 -14.00
N ALA A 59 -1.68 8.75 -13.89
CA ALA A 59 -3.12 8.77 -13.73
C ALA A 59 -3.48 8.90 -12.24
N ALA A 60 -4.56 9.63 -11.94
CA ALA A 60 -5.08 9.71 -10.59
C ALA A 60 -5.59 8.35 -10.09
N ASP A 61 -5.48 8.09 -8.79
CA ASP A 61 -5.91 6.82 -8.17
C ASP A 61 -7.37 6.46 -8.47
N THR A 62 -8.24 7.46 -8.58
CA THR A 62 -9.67 7.26 -8.92
C THR A 62 -9.89 6.72 -10.33
N ALA A 63 -8.89 6.79 -11.21
CA ALA A 63 -8.91 6.26 -12.56
C ALA A 63 -8.20 4.90 -12.69
N LEU A 64 -7.53 4.42 -11.64
CA LEU A 64 -6.80 3.16 -11.65
C LEU A 64 -7.67 2.00 -11.17
N PRO A 65 -7.51 0.79 -11.74
CA PRO A 65 -8.13 -0.41 -11.18
C PRO A 65 -7.66 -0.66 -9.74
N THR A 66 -8.54 -1.16 -8.86
CA THR A 66 -8.19 -1.47 -7.47
C THR A 66 -6.98 -2.41 -7.36
N ALA A 67 -6.86 -3.38 -8.27
CA ALA A 67 -5.73 -4.30 -8.32
C ALA A 67 -4.38 -3.57 -8.54
N VAL A 68 -4.37 -2.48 -9.32
CA VAL A 68 -3.17 -1.65 -9.55
C VAL A 68 -2.82 -0.85 -8.30
N ILE A 69 -3.81 -0.29 -7.60
CA ILE A 69 -3.59 0.47 -6.37
C ILE A 69 -3.00 -0.44 -5.29
N SER A 70 -3.53 -1.66 -5.13
CA SER A 70 -3.00 -2.67 -4.20
C SER A 70 -1.57 -3.07 -4.60
N ALA A 71 -1.36 -3.45 -5.87
CA ALA A 71 -0.04 -3.85 -6.36
C ALA A 71 1.02 -2.76 -6.20
N ARG A 72 0.67 -1.49 -6.41
CA ARG A 72 1.55 -0.35 -6.13
C ARG A 72 1.97 -0.35 -4.66
N ALA A 73 1.00 -0.36 -3.75
CA ALA A 73 1.29 -0.29 -2.32
C ALA A 73 2.13 -1.49 -1.84
N ASP A 74 1.82 -2.68 -2.34
CA ASP A 74 2.53 -3.91 -1.99
C ASP A 74 3.97 -3.89 -2.54
N ALA A 75 4.18 -3.52 -3.81
CA ALA A 75 5.49 -3.37 -4.42
C ALA A 75 6.37 -2.33 -3.70
N GLU A 76 5.83 -1.13 -3.41
CA GLU A 76 6.56 -0.08 -2.71
C GLU A 76 6.98 -0.52 -1.31
N LYS A 77 6.07 -1.17 -0.58
CA LYS A 77 6.36 -1.72 0.74
C LYS A 77 7.44 -2.80 0.65
N LEU A 78 7.34 -3.71 -0.31
CA LEU A 78 8.26 -4.82 -0.48
C LEU A 78 9.69 -4.33 -0.75
N VAL A 79 9.84 -3.37 -1.66
CA VAL A 79 11.14 -2.75 -1.98
C VAL A 79 11.67 -1.94 -0.80
N ALA A 80 10.83 -1.16 -0.12
CA ALA A 80 11.24 -0.39 1.05
C ALA A 80 11.70 -1.31 2.21
N ASP A 81 10.95 -2.38 2.48
CA ASP A 81 11.30 -3.38 3.49
C ASP A 81 12.64 -4.05 3.14
N TYR A 82 12.85 -4.40 1.88
CA TYR A 82 14.11 -4.97 1.40
C TYR A 82 15.31 -4.02 1.62
N LEU A 83 15.16 -2.75 1.23
CA LEU A 83 16.23 -1.75 1.34
C LEU A 83 16.49 -1.30 2.79
N SER A 84 15.56 -1.55 3.71
CA SER A 84 15.73 -1.29 5.14
C SER A 84 16.60 -2.33 5.88
N GLN A 85 16.90 -3.46 5.24
CA GLN A 85 17.65 -4.54 5.88
C GLN A 85 19.12 -4.13 6.15
N PRO A 86 19.72 -4.56 7.27
CA PRO A 86 21.11 -4.21 7.59
C PRO A 86 22.14 -4.67 6.54
N ASP A 87 21.84 -5.73 5.79
CA ASP A 87 22.65 -6.31 4.73
C ASP A 87 22.15 -5.94 3.32
N ALA A 88 21.23 -4.97 3.20
CA ALA A 88 20.66 -4.54 1.93
C ALA A 88 21.74 -4.12 0.92
N GLN A 89 22.81 -3.45 1.36
CA GLN A 89 23.90 -3.05 0.47
C GLN A 89 24.55 -4.25 -0.22
N ASP A 90 24.88 -5.30 0.54
CA ASP A 90 25.57 -6.48 0.02
C ASP A 90 24.64 -7.30 -0.88
N LYS A 91 23.38 -7.47 -0.47
CA LYS A 91 22.37 -8.17 -1.27
C LYS A 91 22.07 -7.44 -2.57
N LEU A 92 21.91 -6.12 -2.52
CA LEU A 92 21.64 -5.30 -3.70
C LEU A 92 22.83 -5.28 -4.65
N PHE A 93 24.07 -5.24 -4.14
CA PHE A 93 25.26 -5.39 -4.99
C PHE A 93 25.32 -6.76 -5.66
N ALA A 94 24.94 -7.84 -4.96
CA ALA A 94 24.92 -9.17 -5.55
C ALA A 94 23.97 -9.28 -6.76
N LEU A 95 22.89 -8.48 -6.77
CA LEU A 95 21.93 -8.41 -7.87
C LEU A 95 22.37 -7.41 -8.95
N PHE A 96 22.89 -6.24 -8.55
CA PHE A 96 23.14 -5.09 -9.41
C PHE A 96 24.62 -4.68 -9.40
N ASN A 97 25.52 -5.60 -9.80
CA ASN A 97 26.97 -5.38 -9.72
C ASN A 97 27.59 -4.67 -10.93
N GLY A 98 26.83 -4.45 -12.02
CA GLY A 98 27.35 -3.84 -13.25
C GLY A 98 28.55 -4.58 -13.85
N GLY A 99 28.60 -5.91 -13.68
CA GLY A 99 29.70 -6.78 -14.10
C GLY A 99 30.95 -6.72 -13.22
N ARG A 100 30.86 -6.15 -12.01
CA ARG A 100 31.99 -5.98 -11.09
C ARG A 100 31.99 -7.03 -9.98
N ASN A 101 33.19 -7.34 -9.45
CA ASN A 101 33.35 -8.30 -8.35
C ASN A 101 33.29 -7.64 -6.95
N ALA A 102 33.30 -6.31 -6.87
CA ALA A 102 33.20 -5.56 -5.63
C ALA A 102 32.58 -4.17 -5.86
N PRO A 103 31.87 -3.58 -4.88
CA PRO A 103 31.30 -2.24 -5.00
C PRO A 103 32.38 -1.18 -5.11
N SER A 104 32.31 -0.34 -6.16
CA SER A 104 33.19 0.84 -6.27
C SER A 104 32.74 1.95 -5.33
N ASP A 105 33.59 2.95 -5.10
CA ASP A 105 33.23 4.15 -4.33
C ASP A 105 32.02 4.88 -4.94
N GLN A 106 31.90 4.87 -6.26
CA GLN A 106 30.76 5.43 -6.98
C GLN A 106 29.48 4.65 -6.67
N TRP A 107 29.52 3.32 -6.75
CA TRP A 107 28.37 2.46 -6.46
C TRP A 107 27.94 2.61 -5.00
N GLN A 108 28.89 2.62 -4.06
CA GLN A 108 28.60 2.83 -2.64
C GLN A 108 27.98 4.22 -2.37
N SER A 109 28.42 5.23 -3.11
CA SER A 109 27.83 6.57 -3.02
C SER A 109 26.43 6.62 -3.61
N ALA A 110 26.20 5.95 -4.75
CA ALA A 110 24.87 5.82 -5.37
C ALA A 110 23.89 5.07 -4.46
N PHE A 111 24.33 4.01 -3.79
CA PHE A 111 23.52 3.29 -2.81
C PHE A 111 23.11 4.19 -1.63
N LYS A 112 24.05 4.98 -1.08
CA LYS A 112 23.74 5.93 0.00
C LYS A 112 22.78 7.01 -0.45
N GLN A 113 22.94 7.48 -1.69
CA GLN A 113 22.05 8.48 -2.29
C GLN A 113 20.64 7.91 -2.47
N LEU A 114 20.50 6.69 -2.99
CA LEU A 114 19.24 5.95 -3.06
C LEU A 114 18.54 5.89 -1.70
N LEU A 115 19.25 5.47 -0.64
CA LEU A 115 18.66 5.42 0.71
C LEU A 115 18.22 6.79 1.24
N ALA A 116 18.92 7.86 0.88
CA ALA A 116 18.53 9.22 1.25
C ALA A 116 17.30 9.69 0.46
N ASP A 117 17.27 9.42 -0.85
CA ASP A 117 16.17 9.82 -1.73
C ASP A 117 14.88 9.06 -1.44
N LEU A 118 14.95 7.82 -0.95
CA LEU A 118 13.79 7.09 -0.41
C LEU A 118 13.15 7.78 0.80
N GLN A 119 13.93 8.52 1.60
CA GLN A 119 13.41 9.24 2.77
C GLN A 119 12.75 10.56 2.40
N THR A 120 13.05 11.09 1.21
CA THR A 120 12.63 12.44 0.77
C THR A 120 11.88 12.45 -0.55
N GLY A 121 11.60 11.28 -1.13
CA GLY A 121 10.91 11.16 -2.42
C GLY A 121 11.67 11.50 -3.67
N GLY A 122 12.98 11.69 -3.55
CA GLY A 122 13.83 12.05 -4.69
C GLY A 122 13.82 10.98 -5.78
N ASP A 123 13.46 9.75 -5.41
CA ASP A 123 13.61 8.54 -6.23
C ASP A 123 12.31 7.96 -6.77
N ALA A 124 11.21 8.71 -6.71
CA ALA A 124 9.96 8.29 -7.31
C ALA A 124 10.12 8.02 -8.81
N VAL A 125 9.76 6.82 -9.24
CA VAL A 125 9.70 6.42 -10.65
C VAL A 125 8.30 6.69 -11.17
N ARG A 126 8.21 7.36 -12.32
CA ARG A 126 6.92 7.66 -12.94
C ARG A 126 6.31 6.39 -13.51
N VAL A 127 5.00 6.20 -13.39
CA VAL A 127 4.28 5.08 -14.02
C VAL A 127 3.24 5.60 -15.00
N GLU A 128 3.30 5.15 -16.25
CA GLU A 128 2.37 5.52 -17.31
C GLU A 128 1.67 4.28 -17.89
N LEU A 129 0.36 4.36 -18.08
CA LEU A 129 -0.37 3.31 -18.79
C LEU A 129 -0.17 3.46 -20.31
N ARG A 130 0.16 2.34 -20.97
CA ARG A 130 0.34 2.26 -22.43
C ARG A 130 -0.42 1.07 -22.99
N SER A 131 -0.86 1.18 -24.24
CA SER A 131 -1.50 0.05 -24.90
C SER A 131 -0.52 -1.11 -25.09
N GLY A 132 -1.05 -2.33 -25.18
CA GLY A 132 -0.25 -3.50 -25.50
C GLY A 132 0.39 -3.41 -26.89
N VAL A 133 -0.19 -2.64 -27.81
CA VAL A 133 0.42 -2.37 -29.12
C VAL A 133 1.67 -1.49 -28.98
N GLU A 134 1.60 -0.39 -28.21
CA GLU A 134 2.76 0.47 -27.92
C GLU A 134 3.89 -0.31 -27.24
N LEU A 135 3.53 -1.23 -26.35
CA LEU A 135 4.47 -2.09 -25.62
C LEU A 135 4.80 -3.40 -26.34
N GLN A 136 4.33 -3.60 -27.57
CA GLN A 136 4.60 -4.81 -28.37
C GLN A 136 4.25 -6.12 -27.62
N GLY A 137 3.22 -6.07 -26.77
CA GLY A 137 2.73 -7.17 -25.96
C GLY A 137 3.41 -7.32 -24.59
N ALA A 138 4.43 -6.54 -24.27
CA ALA A 138 5.06 -6.57 -22.94
C ALA A 138 4.07 -6.12 -21.86
N LYS A 139 4.18 -6.67 -20.64
CA LYS A 139 3.32 -6.30 -19.50
C LYS A 139 3.78 -5.03 -18.82
N GLY A 140 5.10 -4.88 -18.71
CA GLY A 140 5.81 -3.70 -18.23
C GLY A 140 6.93 -3.35 -19.19
N ALA A 141 7.46 -2.13 -19.08
CA ALA A 141 8.78 -1.78 -19.60
C ALA A 141 9.34 -0.56 -18.87
N PHE A 142 10.59 -0.63 -18.41
CA PHE A 142 11.32 0.49 -17.87
C PHE A 142 12.03 1.31 -18.96
N SER A 143 12.10 2.63 -18.74
CA SER A 143 12.81 3.55 -19.61
C SER A 143 13.44 4.68 -18.79
N THR A 144 14.74 4.92 -19.04
CA THR A 144 15.55 5.95 -18.34
C THR A 144 15.23 7.38 -18.75
N THR A 145 14.55 7.59 -19.88
CA THR A 145 14.17 8.94 -20.36
C THR A 145 12.67 9.13 -20.38
N GLY A 146 11.93 8.07 -20.73
CA GLY A 146 10.48 8.11 -20.83
C GLY A 146 10.01 9.13 -21.87
N THR A 147 8.77 9.58 -21.74
CA THR A 147 8.18 10.64 -22.58
C THR A 147 8.42 12.04 -22.01
N THR A 148 8.85 12.14 -20.74
CA THR A 148 8.99 13.38 -19.98
C THR A 148 10.44 13.72 -19.59
N GLY A 149 11.42 12.92 -20.00
CA GLY A 149 12.82 13.07 -19.57
C GLY A 149 13.09 12.51 -18.16
N GLN A 150 12.22 11.63 -17.66
CA GLN A 150 12.27 11.04 -16.32
C GLN A 150 12.23 9.51 -16.40
N TYR A 151 12.72 8.85 -15.35
CA TYR A 151 12.61 7.41 -15.20
C TYR A 151 11.13 7.03 -15.19
N THR A 152 10.74 6.21 -16.15
CA THR A 152 9.34 5.86 -16.40
C THR A 152 9.20 4.36 -16.56
N ILE A 153 8.26 3.78 -15.82
CA ILE A 153 7.72 2.45 -16.05
C ILE A 153 6.46 2.61 -16.90
N TYR A 154 6.41 1.89 -18.01
CA TYR A 154 5.19 1.75 -18.80
C TYR A 154 4.47 0.47 -18.40
N LEU A 155 3.20 0.56 -18.06
CA LEU A 155 2.38 -0.59 -17.65
C LEU A 155 1.26 -0.83 -18.69
N ASN A 156 1.10 -2.08 -19.12
CA ASN A 156 0.22 -2.43 -20.22
C ASN A 156 -1.27 -2.37 -19.84
N SER A 157 -1.99 -1.37 -20.32
CA SER A 157 -3.42 -1.16 -20.03
C SER A 157 -4.32 -2.28 -20.55
N ASP A 158 -3.96 -2.91 -21.68
CA ASP A 158 -4.77 -3.96 -22.29
C ASP A 158 -4.66 -5.25 -21.49
N TRP A 159 -3.46 -5.55 -20.97
CA TRP A 159 -3.25 -6.66 -20.05
C TRP A 159 -3.97 -6.44 -18.72
N LEU A 160 -3.91 -5.22 -18.16
CA LEU A 160 -4.64 -4.88 -16.93
C LEU A 160 -6.15 -5.06 -17.09
N ALA A 161 -6.71 -4.65 -18.23
CA ALA A 161 -8.14 -4.77 -18.53
C ALA A 161 -8.57 -6.22 -18.86
N GLY A 162 -7.64 -7.02 -19.38
CA GLY A 162 -7.93 -8.35 -19.92
C GLY A 162 -8.60 -8.27 -21.30
N ASN A 163 -8.98 -9.44 -21.82
CA ASN A 163 -9.69 -9.56 -23.09
C ASN A 163 -10.89 -10.51 -22.92
N PRO A 164 -12.08 -9.97 -22.58
CA PRO A 164 -13.27 -10.78 -22.37
C PRO A 164 -13.69 -11.59 -23.59
N GLU A 165 -13.47 -11.09 -24.82
CA GLU A 165 -13.80 -11.83 -26.05
C GLU A 165 -12.90 -13.05 -26.22
N ALA A 166 -11.67 -12.99 -25.72
CA ALA A 166 -10.75 -14.12 -25.65
C ALA A 166 -10.91 -14.97 -24.38
N GLY A 167 -11.86 -14.64 -23.50
CA GLY A 167 -12.03 -15.31 -22.19
C GLY A 167 -10.88 -15.03 -21.21
N ILE A 168 -10.11 -13.97 -21.43
CA ILE A 168 -8.98 -13.56 -20.60
C ILE A 168 -9.47 -12.50 -19.61
N GLY A 169 -9.40 -12.80 -18.31
CA GLY A 169 -9.73 -11.85 -17.26
C GLY A 169 -8.70 -10.73 -17.11
N PRO A 170 -9.03 -9.66 -16.35
CA PRO A 170 -8.06 -8.64 -15.98
C PRO A 170 -6.93 -9.22 -15.15
N ALA A 171 -5.76 -8.56 -15.18
CA ALA A 171 -4.63 -8.93 -14.34
C ALA A 171 -4.99 -8.80 -12.83
N ASP A 172 -4.60 -9.79 -12.04
CA ASP A 172 -4.69 -9.73 -10.58
C ASP A 172 -3.56 -8.89 -9.98
N SER A 173 -3.73 -8.47 -8.72
CA SER A 173 -2.76 -7.59 -8.04
C SER A 173 -1.38 -8.22 -7.90
N ALA A 174 -1.27 -9.53 -7.66
CA ALA A 174 0.02 -10.20 -7.49
C ALA A 174 0.82 -10.22 -8.80
N SER A 175 0.14 -10.46 -9.92
CA SER A 175 0.75 -10.39 -11.25
C SER A 175 1.22 -8.98 -11.60
N ILE A 176 0.46 -7.96 -11.20
CA ILE A 176 0.83 -6.54 -11.39
C ILE A 176 2.01 -6.16 -10.50
N GLU A 177 2.01 -6.60 -9.25
CA GLU A 177 3.10 -6.38 -8.29
C GLU A 177 4.41 -6.96 -8.84
N THR A 178 4.38 -8.20 -9.35
CA THR A 178 5.56 -8.86 -9.95
C THR A 178 6.19 -7.98 -11.03
N VAL A 179 5.37 -7.44 -11.94
CA VAL A 179 5.84 -6.56 -13.03
C VAL A 179 6.35 -5.23 -12.47
N LEU A 180 5.66 -4.62 -11.51
CA LEU A 180 6.12 -3.36 -10.91
C LEU A 180 7.47 -3.51 -10.19
N VAL A 181 7.66 -4.61 -9.45
CA VAL A 181 8.92 -4.90 -8.75
C VAL A 181 10.04 -5.19 -9.75
N GLU A 182 9.75 -5.94 -10.83
CA GLU A 182 10.71 -6.18 -11.92
C GLU A 182 11.21 -4.87 -12.54
N GLU A 183 10.29 -3.99 -12.94
CA GLU A 183 10.65 -2.73 -13.59
C GLU A 183 11.28 -1.72 -12.61
N LEU A 184 10.91 -1.79 -11.33
CA LEU A 184 11.65 -1.08 -10.28
C LEU A 184 13.09 -1.60 -10.17
N GLY A 185 13.31 -2.91 -10.28
CA GLY A 185 14.63 -3.51 -10.29
C GLY A 185 15.53 -2.93 -11.39
N HIS A 186 15.03 -2.83 -12.62
CA HIS A 186 15.74 -2.15 -13.71
C HIS A 186 16.04 -0.68 -13.38
N SER A 187 15.10 0.03 -12.76
CA SER A 187 15.34 1.41 -12.32
C SER A 187 16.45 1.51 -11.27
N LEU A 188 16.51 0.56 -10.33
CA LEU A 188 17.53 0.50 -9.29
C LEU A 188 18.90 0.17 -9.87
N ASP A 189 18.98 -0.78 -10.81
CA ASP A 189 20.25 -1.11 -11.47
C ASP A 189 20.87 0.13 -12.14
N VAL A 190 20.07 0.87 -12.92
CA VAL A 190 20.54 2.08 -13.58
C VAL A 190 20.95 3.16 -12.56
N ARG A 191 20.23 3.32 -11.44
CA ARG A 191 20.63 4.29 -10.39
C ARG A 191 21.98 3.95 -9.78
N LEU A 192 22.24 2.66 -9.55
CA LEU A 192 23.44 2.17 -8.88
C LEU A 192 24.65 2.12 -9.84
N ASN A 193 24.41 1.74 -11.08
CA ASN A 193 25.47 1.46 -12.06
C ASN A 193 25.62 2.54 -13.14
N GLY A 194 24.66 3.45 -13.29
CA GLY A 194 24.65 4.46 -14.34
C GLY A 194 24.54 3.81 -15.72
N SER A 195 25.57 3.99 -16.55
CA SER A 195 25.64 3.36 -17.88
C SER A 195 26.30 1.98 -17.88
N ALA A 196 26.75 1.49 -16.72
CA ALA A 196 27.37 0.17 -16.58
C ALA A 196 26.33 -0.88 -16.19
N ASP A 197 25.27 -0.96 -16.98
CA ASP A 197 24.12 -1.87 -16.84
C ASP A 197 24.55 -3.29 -16.45
N THR A 198 23.87 -3.88 -15.47
CA THR A 198 24.05 -5.29 -15.14
C THR A 198 23.44 -6.11 -16.26
N ALA A 199 24.25 -6.88 -16.98
CA ALA A 199 23.75 -7.63 -18.14
C ALA A 199 22.75 -8.74 -17.73
N GLY A 200 21.56 -8.73 -18.33
CA GLY A 200 20.59 -9.82 -18.21
C GLY A 200 19.17 -9.30 -17.99
N ASP A 201 18.40 -10.07 -17.22
CA ASP A 201 17.07 -9.71 -16.74
C ASP A 201 17.16 -9.46 -15.21
N GLU A 202 18.01 -8.53 -14.80
CA GLU A 202 18.29 -8.22 -13.40
C GLU A 202 17.06 -7.70 -12.66
N GLY A 203 16.18 -6.99 -13.36
CA GLY A 203 14.84 -6.64 -12.86
C GLY A 203 14.02 -7.88 -12.51
N GLN A 204 13.94 -8.86 -13.41
CA GLN A 204 13.22 -10.11 -13.15
C GLN A 204 13.84 -10.86 -11.96
N HIS A 205 15.17 -10.97 -11.91
CA HIS A 205 15.85 -11.64 -10.81
C HIS A 205 15.61 -10.94 -9.47
N PHE A 206 15.52 -9.60 -9.47
CA PHE A 206 15.14 -8.84 -8.29
C PHE A 206 13.71 -9.17 -7.85
N SER A 207 12.76 -9.22 -8.80
CA SER A 207 11.38 -9.63 -8.54
C SER A 207 11.30 -11.03 -7.92
N ASP A 208 12.02 -12.00 -8.49
CA ASP A 208 12.08 -13.40 -8.01
C ASP A 208 12.68 -13.55 -6.60
N VAL A 209 13.55 -12.62 -6.18
CA VAL A 209 14.15 -12.64 -4.85
C VAL A 209 13.19 -12.06 -3.80
N LEU A 210 12.30 -11.17 -4.21
CA LEU A 210 11.41 -10.43 -3.31
C LEU A 210 10.05 -11.13 -3.09
N LEU A 211 9.55 -11.88 -4.09
CA LEU A 211 8.21 -12.51 -4.10
C LEU A 211 8.27 -14.03 -3.97
#